data_AF-A0A8S4FS26-F1
#
_entry.id   AF-A0A8S4FS26-F1
#
_cell.length_a   1.000
_cell.length_b   1.000
_cell.length_c   1.000
_cell.angle_alpha   90.00
_cell.angle_beta   90.00
_cell.angle_gamma   90.00
#
_symmetry.space_group_name_H-M   'P 1'
#
loop_
_entity.id
_entity.type
_entity.pdbx_description
1 polymer ?
#
loop_
_entity_poly.entity_id
_entity_poly.type
_entity_poly.pdbx_seq_one_letter_code
_entity_poly.pdbx_strand_id
1 'polypeptide(L)'
;MAQDSVIQILQEQPTVLPEVTNLRRNCLKFYIEVINQIKDRFDFSYPVFDTISILDPKVAQAFERKDLNEVLKRFPVLKTVVDELALHKEWREHALLDHATLELDPSLTATSYWNMVFKLRNITKEPLFPNLKKLI
;
A
#
# COMPACT_ATOMS: atom_id res chain seq x y z
N MET A 1 17.07 -18.14 -14.44
CA MET A 1 18.55 -18.26 -14.42
C MET A 1 19.06 -18.84 -13.10
N ALA A 2 18.97 -18.16 -11.95
CA ALA A 2 19.51 -18.73 -10.69
C ALA A 2 18.70 -19.91 -10.10
N GLN A 3 17.36 -19.92 -10.26
CA GLN A 3 16.52 -21.02 -9.80
C GLN A 3 16.73 -22.31 -10.60
N ASP A 4 16.94 -22.18 -11.91
CA ASP A 4 17.12 -23.33 -12.82
C ASP A 4 18.41 -24.10 -12.50
N SER A 5 19.48 -23.38 -12.14
CA SER A 5 20.78 -23.98 -11.76
C SER A 5 20.73 -24.75 -10.44
N VAL A 6 19.94 -24.30 -9.45
CA VAL A 6 19.82 -24.98 -8.15
C VAL A 6 19.02 -26.28 -8.29
N ILE A 7 18.00 -26.29 -9.16
CA ILE A 7 17.18 -27.49 -9.41
C ILE A 7 18.00 -28.58 -10.12
N GLN A 8 18.86 -28.21 -11.08
CA GLN A 8 19.78 -29.16 -11.72
C GLN A 8 20.78 -29.79 -10.73
N ILE A 9 21.39 -29.00 -9.85
CA ILE A 9 22.34 -29.50 -8.84
C ILE A 9 21.66 -30.48 -7.87
N LEU A 10 20.40 -30.24 -7.50
CA LEU A 10 19.62 -31.12 -6.64
C LEU A 10 19.19 -32.43 -7.30
N GLN A 11 19.07 -32.46 -8.64
CA GLN A 11 18.79 -33.67 -9.40
C GLN A 11 20.04 -34.56 -9.57
N GLU A 12 21.22 -33.94 -9.67
CA GLU A 12 22.49 -34.65 -9.87
C GLU A 12 23.13 -35.16 -8.57
N GLN A 13 22.91 -34.49 -7.43
CA GLN A 13 23.42 -34.92 -6.12
C GLN A 13 22.39 -34.78 -4.98
N PRO A 14 21.56 -35.81 -4.74
CA PRO A 14 20.49 -35.75 -3.73
C PRO A 14 21.00 -35.64 -2.29
N THR A 15 22.26 -36.00 -2.01
CA THR A 15 22.92 -35.85 -0.71
C THR A 15 23.16 -34.40 -0.30
N VAL A 16 23.12 -33.45 -1.24
CA VAL A 16 23.37 -32.01 -1.00
C VAL A 16 22.07 -31.25 -0.67
N LEU A 17 20.91 -31.90 -0.86
CA LEU A 17 19.59 -31.34 -0.55
C LEU A 17 19.45 -30.82 0.90
N PRO A 18 19.96 -31.51 1.95
CA PRO A 18 19.92 -31.01 3.31
C PRO A 18 20.72 -29.72 3.49
N GLU A 19 21.89 -29.63 2.85
CA GLU A 19 22.79 -28.46 2.93
C GLU A 19 22.21 -27.25 2.20
N VAL A 20 21.66 -27.45 1.00
CA VAL A 20 20.97 -26.40 0.23
C VAL A 20 19.73 -25.92 0.99
N THR A 21 18.96 -26.83 1.59
CA THR A 21 17.81 -26.47 2.41
C THR A 21 18.22 -25.67 3.64
N ASN A 22 19.35 -26.04 4.27
CA ASN A 22 19.87 -25.33 5.43
C ASN A 22 20.41 -23.94 5.05
N LEU A 23 21.11 -23.81 3.92
CA LEU A 23 21.55 -22.53 3.37
C LEU A 23 20.35 -21.61 3.10
N ARG A 24 19.30 -22.12 2.43
CA ARG A 24 18.07 -21.36 2.18
C ARG A 24 17.43 -20.87 3.48
N ARG A 25 17.36 -21.74 4.49
CA ARG A 25 16.83 -21.38 5.82
C ARG A 25 17.69 -20.31 6.50
N ASN A 26 19.00 -20.38 6.38
CA ASN A 26 19.92 -19.38 6.93
C ASN A 26 19.78 -18.02 6.23
N CYS A 27 19.65 -17.99 4.90
CA CYS A 27 19.36 -16.75 4.17
C CYS A 27 18.02 -16.14 4.61
N LEU A 28 16.97 -16.95 4.77
CA LEU A 28 15.68 -16.50 5.30
C LEU A 28 15.81 -15.91 6.71
N LYS A 29 16.54 -16.58 7.61
CA LYS A 29 16.82 -16.07 8.95
C LYS A 29 17.57 -14.75 8.92
N PHE A 30 18.55 -14.61 8.04
CA PHE A 30 19.29 -13.36 7.84
C PHE A 30 18.35 -12.23 7.40
N TYR A 31 17.47 -12.45 6.41
CA TYR A 31 16.50 -11.44 5.99
C TYR A 31 15.53 -11.06 7.12
N ILE A 32 15.04 -12.05 7.88
CA ILE A 32 14.19 -11.79 9.05
C ILE A 32 14.93 -10.89 10.05
N GLU A 33 16.18 -11.22 10.37
CA GLU A 33 17.00 -10.46 11.31
C GLU A 33 17.29 -9.04 10.81
N VAL A 34 17.59 -8.87 9.52
CA VAL A 34 17.76 -7.54 8.91
C VAL A 34 16.48 -6.70 9.07
N ILE A 35 15.31 -7.28 8.80
CA ILE A 35 14.04 -6.56 8.98
C ILE A 35 13.79 -6.23 10.45
N ASN A 36 14.12 -7.13 11.38
CA ASN A 36 14.00 -6.87 12.81
C ASN A 36 14.94 -5.73 13.25
N GLN A 37 16.19 -5.74 12.80
CA GLN A 37 17.16 -4.67 13.07
C GLN A 37 16.70 -3.32 12.50
N ILE A 38 16.05 -3.31 11.34
CA ILE A 38 15.43 -2.09 10.79
C ILE A 38 14.28 -1.65 11.70
N LYS A 39 13.42 -2.58 12.13
CA LYS A 39 12.30 -2.30 13.04
C LYS A 39 12.74 -1.71 14.39
N ASP A 40 13.84 -2.22 14.95
CA ASP A 40 14.37 -1.73 16.23
C ASP A 40 15.05 -0.36 16.11
N ARG A 41 15.66 -0.06 14.95
CA ARG A 41 16.39 1.19 14.74
C ARG A 41 15.51 2.35 14.29
N PHE A 42 14.35 2.06 13.72
CA PHE A 42 13.39 3.06 13.29
C PHE A 42 12.20 3.09 14.25
N ASP A 43 11.94 4.25 14.82
CA ASP A 43 10.75 4.44 15.65
C ASP A 43 9.51 4.57 14.77
N PHE A 44 8.82 3.44 14.58
CA PHE A 44 7.54 3.39 13.85
C PHE A 44 6.35 3.91 14.68
N SER A 45 6.56 4.32 15.94
CA SER A 45 5.54 5.03 16.72
C SER A 45 5.44 6.51 16.36
N TYR A 46 6.30 7.00 15.46
CA TYR A 46 6.29 8.39 15.05
C TYR A 46 4.93 8.75 14.42
N PRO A 47 4.26 9.85 14.83
CA PRO A 47 2.92 10.23 14.35
C PRO A 47 2.80 10.42 12.83
N VAL A 48 3.93 10.45 12.10
CA VAL A 48 3.94 10.45 10.63
C VAL A 48 3.32 9.18 10.07
N PHE A 49 3.47 8.04 10.75
CA PHE A 49 2.88 6.77 10.30
C PHE A 49 1.36 6.75 10.51
N ASP A 50 0.82 7.55 11.44
CA ASP A 50 -0.63 7.73 11.60
C ASP A 50 -1.27 8.42 10.38
N THR A 51 -0.50 9.21 9.63
CA THR A 51 -1.00 9.83 8.39
C THR A 51 -1.13 8.83 7.24
N ILE A 52 -0.41 7.71 7.31
CA ILE A 52 -0.46 6.63 6.31
C ILE A 52 -1.75 5.81 6.46
N SER A 53 -2.42 5.89 7.62
CA SER A 53 -3.67 5.16 7.86
C SER A 53 -4.77 5.48 6.86
N ILE A 54 -4.72 6.66 6.20
CA ILE A 54 -5.67 7.05 5.14
C ILE A 54 -5.61 6.12 3.92
N LEU A 55 -4.48 5.41 3.74
CA LEU A 55 -4.30 4.47 2.63
C LEU A 55 -5.04 3.15 2.88
N ASP A 56 -5.38 2.84 4.13
CA ASP A 56 -6.13 1.63 4.47
C ASP A 56 -7.58 1.78 3.97
N PRO A 57 -8.05 0.89 3.08
CA PRO A 57 -9.41 0.92 2.57
C PRO A 57 -10.48 0.91 3.67
N LYS A 58 -10.25 0.22 4.78
CA LYS A 58 -11.20 0.17 5.91
C LYS A 58 -11.37 1.54 6.55
N VAL A 59 -10.25 2.21 6.82
CA VAL A 59 -10.20 3.54 7.44
C VAL A 59 -10.80 4.58 6.49
N ALA A 60 -10.49 4.48 5.19
CA ALA A 60 -10.99 5.38 4.16
C ALA A 60 -12.51 5.26 3.98
N GLN A 61 -13.04 4.05 3.83
CA GLN A 61 -14.48 3.82 3.67
C GLN A 61 -15.28 4.19 4.92
N ALA A 62 -14.75 3.87 6.10
CA ALA A 62 -15.39 4.23 7.37
C ALA A 62 -15.32 5.75 7.65
N PHE A 63 -14.58 6.50 6.84
CA PHE A 63 -14.41 7.94 6.97
C PHE A 63 -13.91 8.37 8.36
N GLU A 64 -13.04 7.55 8.96
CA GLU A 64 -12.50 7.80 10.30
C GLU A 64 -11.66 9.07 10.35
N ARG A 65 -10.99 9.39 9.24
CA ARG A 65 -10.28 10.65 9.02
C ARG A 65 -11.18 11.61 8.25
N LYS A 66 -11.74 12.60 8.96
CA LYS A 66 -12.70 13.58 8.39
C LYS A 66 -12.10 14.57 7.40
N ASP A 67 -10.79 14.78 7.50
CA ASP A 67 -10.04 15.65 6.62
C ASP A 67 -8.60 15.15 6.45
N LEU A 68 -7.96 15.67 5.42
CA LEU A 68 -6.59 15.36 4.99
C LEU A 68 -5.63 16.51 5.33
N ASN A 69 -6.01 17.45 6.20
CA ASN A 69 -5.20 18.65 6.48
C ASN A 69 -3.86 18.30 7.10
N GLU A 70 -3.84 17.32 8.01
CA GLU A 70 -2.60 16.88 8.66
C GLU A 70 -1.61 16.30 7.64
N VAL A 71 -2.11 15.63 6.61
CA VAL A 71 -1.28 15.11 5.50
C VAL A 71 -0.70 16.26 4.69
N LEU A 72 -1.53 17.25 4.33
CA LEU A 72 -1.10 18.41 3.55
C LEU A 72 -0.16 19.35 4.33
N LYS A 73 -0.35 19.48 5.65
CA LYS A 73 0.57 20.21 6.54
C LYS A 73 1.92 19.50 6.62
N ARG A 74 1.91 18.17 6.67
CA ARG A 74 3.13 17.36 6.76
C ARG A 74 3.90 17.31 5.45
N PHE A 75 3.20 17.31 4.32
CA PHE A 75 3.77 17.29 2.98
C PHE A 75 3.35 18.53 2.17
N PRO A 76 3.90 19.73 2.46
CA PRO A 76 3.49 20.97 1.81
C PRO A 76 3.60 20.97 0.29
N VAL A 77 4.53 20.17 -0.27
CA VAL A 77 4.69 20.02 -1.73
C VAL A 77 3.40 19.56 -2.41
N LEU A 78 2.57 18.78 -1.72
CA LEU A 78 1.30 18.29 -2.27
C LEU A 78 0.32 19.42 -2.57
N LYS A 79 0.37 20.52 -1.80
CA LYS A 79 -0.45 21.71 -2.04
C LYS A 79 -0.16 22.39 -3.38
N THR A 80 0.96 22.07 -4.05
CA THR A 80 1.29 22.58 -5.38
C THR A 80 0.68 21.76 -6.52
N VAL A 81 0.27 20.52 -6.24
CA VAL A 81 -0.23 19.58 -7.26
C VAL A 81 -1.72 19.24 -7.08
N VAL A 82 -2.28 19.45 -5.88
CA VAL A 82 -3.70 19.24 -5.58
C VAL A 82 -4.43 20.57 -5.32
N ASP A 83 -5.68 20.64 -5.74
CA ASP A 83 -6.61 21.64 -5.22
C ASP A 83 -7.15 21.12 -3.87
N GLU A 84 -6.81 21.83 -2.78
CA GLU A 84 -7.16 21.43 -1.40
C GLU A 84 -8.67 21.33 -1.19
N LEU A 85 -9.46 22.27 -1.74
CA LEU A 85 -10.92 22.25 -1.59
C LEU A 85 -11.52 21.07 -2.38
N ALA A 86 -11.07 20.87 -3.61
CA ALA A 86 -11.52 19.75 -4.43
C ALA A 86 -11.10 18.40 -3.81
N LEU A 87 -9.89 18.29 -3.26
CA LEU A 87 -9.41 17.09 -2.59
C LEU A 87 -10.28 16.71 -1.39
N HIS A 88 -10.64 17.65 -0.52
CA HIS A 88 -11.51 17.36 0.62
C HIS A 88 -12.93 16.99 0.21
N LYS A 89 -13.42 17.56 -0.89
CA LYS A 89 -14.70 17.19 -1.48
C LYS A 89 -14.63 15.75 -2.01
N GLU A 90 -13.62 15.43 -2.82
CA GLU A 90 -13.38 14.09 -3.37
C GLU A 90 -13.25 13.03 -2.27
N TRP A 91 -12.55 13.35 -1.17
CA TRP A 91 -12.41 12.45 -0.02
C TRP A 91 -13.75 12.11 0.65
N ARG A 92 -14.64 13.10 0.78
CA ARG A 92 -15.99 12.88 1.31
C ARG A 92 -16.86 12.12 0.34
N GLU A 93 -16.80 12.44 -0.94
CA GLU A 93 -17.56 11.76 -1.99
C GLU A 93 -17.16 10.30 -2.11
N HIS A 94 -15.86 9.99 -1.98
CA HIS A 94 -15.34 8.63 -1.90
C HIS A 94 -16.01 7.82 -0.77
N ALA A 95 -16.03 8.35 0.45
CA ALA A 95 -16.68 7.68 1.58
C ALA A 95 -18.19 7.49 1.43
N LEU A 96 -18.84 8.32 0.61
CA LEU A 96 -20.28 8.26 0.32
C LEU A 96 -20.62 7.39 -0.89
N LEU A 97 -19.63 6.77 -1.55
CA LEU A 97 -19.88 5.84 -2.64
C LEU A 97 -20.70 4.65 -2.17
N ASP A 98 -21.50 4.12 -3.10
CA ASP A 98 -22.08 2.79 -2.92
C ASP A 98 -21.01 1.72 -3.19
N HIS A 99 -20.21 1.46 -2.14
CA HIS A 99 -19.10 0.51 -2.19
C HIS A 99 -19.54 -0.90 -2.56
N ALA A 100 -20.76 -1.31 -2.20
CA ALA A 100 -21.28 -2.63 -2.50
C ALA A 100 -21.56 -2.78 -3.99
N THR A 101 -22.26 -1.82 -4.59
CA THR A 101 -22.59 -1.84 -6.03
C THR A 101 -21.34 -1.65 -6.91
N LEU A 102 -20.32 -0.97 -6.41
CA LEU A 102 -19.05 -0.74 -7.11
C LEU A 102 -17.99 -1.82 -6.86
N GLU A 103 -18.33 -2.90 -6.14
CA GLU A 103 -17.42 -4.00 -5.78
C GLU A 103 -16.13 -3.52 -5.06
N LEU A 104 -16.24 -2.42 -4.32
CA LEU A 104 -15.13 -1.81 -3.57
C LEU A 104 -15.00 -2.47 -2.20
N ASP A 105 -14.42 -3.66 -2.15
CA ASP A 105 -14.21 -4.41 -0.90
C ASP A 105 -13.07 -3.80 -0.06
N PRO A 106 -13.32 -3.39 1.21
CA PRO A 106 -12.29 -2.87 2.09
C PRO A 106 -11.28 -3.94 2.58
N SER A 107 -11.50 -5.22 2.30
CA SER A 107 -10.55 -6.31 2.59
C SER A 107 -9.39 -6.38 1.60
N LEU A 108 -9.50 -5.70 0.45
CA LEU A 108 -8.48 -5.64 -0.58
C LEU A 108 -7.20 -4.96 -0.08
N THR A 109 -6.08 -5.26 -0.74
CA THR A 109 -4.85 -4.48 -0.54
C THR A 109 -5.08 -3.03 -0.92
N ALA A 110 -4.44 -2.09 -0.21
CA ALA A 110 -4.53 -0.66 -0.49
C ALA A 110 -4.31 -0.35 -1.98
N THR A 111 -3.28 -0.94 -2.59
CA THR A 111 -2.98 -0.77 -4.02
C THR A 111 -4.11 -1.24 -4.92
N SER A 112 -4.69 -2.43 -4.68
CA SER A 112 -5.81 -2.93 -5.50
C SER A 112 -7.03 -2.04 -5.37
N TYR A 113 -7.36 -1.67 -4.13
CA TYR A 113 -8.51 -0.84 -3.81
C TYR A 113 -8.46 0.53 -4.48
N TRP A 114 -7.37 1.28 -4.26
CA TRP A 114 -7.23 2.63 -4.81
C TRP A 114 -7.14 2.62 -6.34
N ASN A 115 -6.56 1.58 -6.94
CA ASN A 115 -6.59 1.40 -8.39
C ASN A 115 -8.02 1.22 -8.93
N MET A 116 -8.94 0.59 -8.19
CA MET A 116 -10.34 0.49 -8.58
C MET A 116 -11.03 1.84 -8.46
N VAL A 117 -10.86 2.53 -7.31
CA VAL A 117 -11.42 3.87 -7.09
C VAL A 117 -10.99 4.85 -8.18
N PHE A 118 -9.69 4.86 -8.55
CA PHE A 118 -9.17 5.76 -9.57
C PHE A 118 -9.48 5.35 -11.02
N LYS A 119 -10.11 4.20 -11.23
CA LYS A 119 -10.70 3.81 -12.52
C LYS A 119 -12.14 4.30 -12.68
N LEU A 120 -12.81 4.73 -11.61
CA LEU A 120 -14.16 5.27 -11.69
C LEU A 120 -14.19 6.53 -12.57
N ARG A 121 -15.22 6.61 -13.41
CA ARG A 121 -15.46 7.71 -14.34
C ARG A 121 -16.89 8.20 -14.21
N ASN A 122 -17.09 9.49 -14.40
CA ASN A 122 -18.42 10.10 -14.37
C ASN A 122 -19.12 9.87 -15.72
N ILE A 123 -20.34 10.40 -15.85
CA ILE A 123 -21.11 10.30 -17.10
C ILE A 123 -20.41 10.94 -18.31
N THR A 124 -19.50 11.92 -18.09
CA THR A 124 -18.70 12.57 -19.13
C THR A 124 -17.38 11.83 -19.43
N LYS A 125 -17.16 10.66 -18.82
CA LYS A 125 -15.94 9.84 -18.91
C LYS A 125 -14.68 10.47 -18.29
N GLU A 126 -14.83 11.49 -17.44
CA GLU A 126 -13.74 12.10 -16.70
C GLU A 126 -13.50 11.35 -15.37
N PRO A 127 -12.26 11.35 -14.83
CA PRO A 127 -11.97 10.75 -13.53
C PRO A 127 -12.81 11.37 -12.40
N LEU A 128 -13.39 10.55 -11.52
CA LEU A 128 -14.13 11.06 -10.36
C LEU A 128 -13.22 11.72 -9.32
N PHE A 129 -12.01 11.18 -9.13
CA PHE A 129 -11.13 11.55 -8.02
C PHE A 129 -9.73 11.98 -8.49
N PRO A 130 -9.62 13.04 -9.32
CA PRO A 130 -8.34 13.46 -9.90
C PRO A 130 -7.36 14.05 -8.88
N ASN A 131 -7.81 14.68 -7.80
CA ASN A 131 -6.92 15.22 -6.75
C ASN A 131 -6.52 14.14 -5.76
N LEU A 132 -7.46 13.28 -5.37
CA LEU A 132 -7.18 12.16 -4.47
C LEU A 132 -6.14 11.20 -5.06
N LYS A 133 -6.18 10.96 -6.38
CA LYS A 133 -5.17 10.18 -7.09
C LYS A 133 -3.76 10.77 -7.03
N LYS A 134 -3.62 12.09 -6.90
CA LYS A 134 -2.30 12.73 -6.80
C LYS A 134 -1.74 12.66 -5.38
N LEU A 135 -2.61 12.47 -4.39
CA LEU A 135 -2.25 12.33 -2.99
C LEU A 135 -1.85 10.89 -2.63
N ILE A 136 -2.64 9.92 -3.09
CA ILE A 136 -2.56 8.49 -2.76
C ILE A 136 -1.56 7.76 -3.67
#